data_AF-A0A3D1RZV6-F1
#
_entry.id   AF-A0A3D1RZV6-F1
#
_cell.length_a   1.000
_cell.length_b   1.000
_cell.length_c   1.000
_cell.angle_alpha   90.00
_cell.angle_beta   90.00
_cell.angle_gamma   90.00
#
_symmetry.space_group_name_H-M   'P 1'
#
loop_
_entity.id
_entity.type
_entity.pdbx_description
1 polymer ?
#
loop_
_entity_poly.entity_id
_entity_poly.type
_entity_poly.pdbx_seq_one_letter_code
_entity_poly.pdbx_strand_id
1 'polypeptide(L)'
;CIAYPAATIAQPGVIRHIEGNRFPVGELDGHETARVREVSALFIEAGFKSPILDDIRSEIWLKLWGNLTFNPISALTHSTLEDICRFQLSRQLSVAMMTEAKMVGERLGAHFRVEMERRIAGAEAVGRHKTSMLQDVESGKPLEIEGMLGAVVELAEMTGIEVPNLRALYACVSLLDRTICQEGVAIRGTREK
;
A
#
# COMPACT_ATOMS: atom_id res chain seq x y z
N CYS A 1 12.65 -5.85 5.63
CA CYS A 1 11.80 -6.97 5.15
C CYS A 1 10.55 -6.40 4.51
N ILE A 2 9.99 -7.06 3.50
CA ILE A 2 8.72 -6.71 2.87
C ILE A 2 7.79 -7.91 2.96
N ALA A 3 6.57 -7.73 3.48
CA ALA A 3 5.59 -8.81 3.60
C ALA A 3 4.63 -8.81 2.40
N TYR A 4 4.46 -9.97 1.76
CA TYR A 4 3.44 -10.21 0.72
C TYR A 4 2.29 -11.17 1.10
N PRO A 5 2.24 -11.82 2.27
CA PRO A 5 1.04 -12.59 2.62
C PRO A 5 -0.18 -11.70 2.84
N ALA A 6 -1.35 -12.21 2.46
CA ALA A 6 -2.63 -11.70 2.90
C ALA A 6 -3.17 -12.62 4.01
N ALA A 7 -3.49 -12.05 5.16
CA ALA A 7 -4.05 -12.77 6.29
C ALA A 7 -5.06 -11.89 7.03
N THR A 8 -6.01 -12.52 7.70
CA THR A 8 -7.02 -11.83 8.53
C THR A 8 -7.21 -12.54 9.86
N ILE A 9 -7.58 -11.78 10.89
CA ILE A 9 -7.97 -12.33 12.19
C ILE A 9 -9.41 -12.83 12.05
N ALA A 10 -9.59 -14.15 12.07
CA ALA A 10 -10.93 -14.74 11.97
C ALA A 10 -11.69 -14.64 13.29
N GLN A 11 -10.97 -14.81 14.41
CA GLN A 11 -11.44 -14.66 15.79
C GLN A 11 -10.21 -14.60 16.73
N PRO A 12 -10.37 -14.25 18.02
CA PRO A 12 -9.24 -14.23 18.96
C PRO A 12 -8.45 -15.55 18.93
N GLY A 13 -7.14 -15.44 18.68
CA GLY A 13 -6.23 -16.59 18.59
C GLY A 13 -6.26 -17.37 17.26
N VAL A 14 -7.08 -16.99 16.27
CA VAL A 14 -7.17 -17.70 14.98
C VAL A 14 -6.92 -16.75 13.81
N ILE A 15 -5.84 -17.03 13.07
CA ILE A 15 -5.48 -16.33 11.84
C ILE A 15 -5.91 -17.17 10.64
N ARG A 16 -6.61 -16.54 9.70
CA ARG A 16 -6.87 -17.12 8.38
C ARG A 16 -5.84 -16.57 7.40
N HIS A 17 -4.93 -17.43 6.95
CA HIS A 17 -4.04 -17.14 5.84
C HIS A 17 -4.80 -17.29 4.52
N ILE A 18 -4.81 -16.26 3.70
CA ILE A 18 -5.56 -16.22 2.44
C ILE A 18 -4.65 -16.60 1.28
N GLU A 19 -3.51 -15.91 1.16
CA GLU A 19 -2.56 -16.14 0.07
C GLU A 19 -1.15 -15.63 0.40
N GLY A 20 -0.17 -16.09 -0.37
CA GLY A 20 1.21 -15.59 -0.37
C GLY A 20 2.07 -16.06 0.80
N ASN A 21 3.34 -16.39 0.55
CA ASN A 21 4.29 -16.78 1.59
C ASN A 21 5.66 -16.11 1.41
N ARG A 22 5.70 -14.94 0.76
CA ARG A 22 6.94 -14.23 0.43
C ARG A 22 7.27 -13.14 1.45
N PHE A 23 8.50 -13.17 1.95
CA PHE A 23 9.10 -12.18 2.84
C PHE A 23 10.50 -11.78 2.37
N PRO A 24 10.65 -11.05 1.25
CA PRO A 24 11.97 -10.58 0.84
C PRO A 24 12.64 -9.73 1.93
N VAL A 25 13.93 -9.94 2.13
CA VAL A 25 14.78 -9.21 3.07
C VAL A 25 15.93 -8.56 2.33
N GLY A 26 16.62 -7.62 2.94
CA GLY A 26 17.66 -6.84 2.29
C GLY A 26 18.16 -5.76 3.23
N GLU A 27 19.42 -5.40 3.10
CA GLU A 27 20.02 -4.30 3.86
C GLU A 27 19.70 -2.96 3.21
N LEU A 28 19.65 -1.89 4.01
CA LEU A 28 19.28 -0.56 3.52
C LEU A 28 20.30 0.07 2.58
N ASP A 29 21.55 -0.41 2.63
CA ASP A 29 22.67 0.02 1.79
C ASP A 29 22.95 -0.95 0.63
N GLY A 30 22.13 -2.00 0.49
CA GLY A 30 22.22 -3.00 -0.58
C GLY A 30 23.30 -4.08 -0.38
N HIS A 31 24.09 -4.02 0.69
CA HIS A 31 25.10 -5.04 0.96
C HIS A 31 24.47 -6.32 1.49
N GLU A 32 25.07 -7.46 1.17
CA GLU A 32 24.70 -8.74 1.78
C GLU A 32 25.58 -9.00 3.02
N THR A 33 24.99 -8.90 4.21
CA THR A 33 25.65 -9.11 5.50
C THR A 33 25.35 -10.50 6.09
N ALA A 34 26.12 -10.92 7.09
CA ALA A 34 25.80 -12.13 7.86
C ALA A 34 24.40 -12.06 8.50
N ARG A 35 24.00 -10.87 8.96
CA ARG A 35 22.68 -10.63 9.57
C ARG A 35 21.54 -10.90 8.60
N VAL A 36 21.57 -10.34 7.39
CA VAL A 36 20.48 -10.54 6.43
C VAL A 36 20.39 -11.99 5.95
N ARG A 37 21.53 -12.70 5.86
CA ARG A 37 21.57 -14.14 5.59
C ARG A 37 20.90 -14.96 6.70
N GLU A 38 21.19 -14.65 7.95
CA GLU A 38 20.59 -15.33 9.10
C GLU A 38 19.07 -15.12 9.12
N VAL A 39 18.59 -13.89 8.93
CA VAL A 39 17.16 -13.60 8.87
C VAL A 39 16.47 -14.32 7.69
N SER A 40 17.09 -14.32 6.51
CA SER A 40 16.58 -15.06 5.34
C SER A 40 16.48 -16.56 5.63
N ALA A 41 17.52 -17.14 6.23
CA ALA A 41 17.54 -18.57 6.59
C ALA A 41 16.44 -18.91 7.61
N LEU A 42 16.23 -18.09 8.63
CA LEU A 42 15.15 -18.28 9.62
C LEU A 42 13.76 -18.26 8.97
N PHE A 43 13.49 -17.34 8.04
CA PHE A 43 12.22 -17.34 7.32
C PHE A 43 12.06 -18.57 6.42
N ILE A 44 13.13 -19.03 5.78
CA ILE A 44 13.11 -20.24 4.94
C ILE A 44 12.85 -21.49 5.78
N GLU A 45 13.51 -21.62 6.94
CA GLU A 45 13.29 -22.72 7.88
C GLU A 45 11.83 -22.76 8.38
N ALA A 46 11.22 -21.58 8.58
CA ALA A 46 9.80 -21.46 8.91
C ALA A 46 8.83 -21.72 7.73
N GLY A 47 9.32 -22.06 6.54
CA GLY A 47 8.52 -22.41 5.36
C GLY A 47 8.14 -21.22 4.46
N PHE A 48 8.75 -20.05 4.66
CA PHE A 48 8.53 -18.87 3.82
C PHE A 48 9.54 -18.74 2.67
N LYS A 49 9.17 -17.98 1.65
CA LYS A 49 10.06 -17.58 0.55
C LYS A 49 10.70 -16.24 0.90
N SER A 50 11.97 -16.22 1.29
CA SER A 50 12.67 -15.01 1.74
C SER A 50 13.94 -14.74 0.92
N PRO A 51 13.83 -14.27 -0.35
CA PRO A 51 15.01 -13.87 -1.10
C PRO A 51 15.69 -12.66 -0.46
N ILE A 52 17.02 -12.60 -0.52
CA ILE A 52 17.80 -11.42 -0.16
C ILE A 52 17.84 -10.48 -1.37
N LEU A 53 17.54 -9.22 -1.14
CA LEU A 53 17.46 -8.14 -2.12
C LEU A 53 18.67 -7.22 -1.94
N ASP A 54 19.26 -6.83 -3.06
CA ASP A 54 20.32 -5.82 -3.17
C ASP A 54 19.76 -4.37 -3.21
N ASP A 55 18.45 -4.22 -3.42
CA ASP A 55 17.76 -2.94 -3.42
C ASP A 55 16.39 -3.04 -2.75
N ILE A 56 16.39 -3.22 -1.42
CA ILE A 56 15.16 -3.30 -0.65
C ILE A 56 14.37 -1.99 -0.64
N ARG A 57 15.04 -0.84 -0.79
CA ARG A 57 14.39 0.48 -0.76
C ARG A 57 13.47 0.65 -1.96
N SER A 58 13.92 0.29 -3.16
CA SER A 58 13.07 0.32 -4.35
C SER A 58 11.89 -0.64 -4.26
N GLU A 59 12.07 -1.81 -3.66
CA GLU A 59 10.98 -2.77 -3.47
C GLU A 59 9.94 -2.28 -2.43
N ILE A 60 10.38 -1.58 -1.38
CA ILE A 60 9.47 -0.90 -0.44
C ILE A 60 8.65 0.15 -1.20
N TRP A 61 9.30 1.01 -1.97
CA TRP A 61 8.63 2.01 -2.79
C TRP A 61 7.66 1.40 -3.79
N LEU A 62 8.03 0.31 -4.49
CA LEU A 62 7.18 -0.36 -5.46
C LEU A 62 5.89 -0.91 -4.83
N LYS A 63 5.99 -1.49 -3.63
CA LYS A 63 4.81 -1.94 -2.87
C LYS A 63 3.96 -0.75 -2.43
N LEU A 64 4.61 0.23 -1.80
CA LEU A 64 3.96 1.44 -1.30
C LEU A 64 3.24 2.22 -2.40
N TRP A 65 3.81 2.29 -3.60
CA TRP A 65 3.28 2.99 -4.78
C TRP A 65 1.87 2.56 -5.16
N GLY A 66 1.57 1.26 -5.05
CA GLY A 66 0.21 0.76 -5.26
C GLY A 66 -0.71 1.13 -4.09
N ASN A 67 -0.27 0.84 -2.86
CA ASN A 67 -1.10 1.05 -1.67
C ASN A 67 -1.46 2.54 -1.48
N LEU A 68 -0.49 3.43 -1.60
CA LEU A 68 -0.70 4.88 -1.46
C LEU A 68 -1.62 5.45 -2.53
N THR A 69 -1.78 4.76 -3.66
CA THR A 69 -2.62 5.22 -4.76
C THR A 69 -4.03 4.65 -4.61
N PHE A 70 -4.16 3.33 -4.58
CA PHE A 70 -5.46 2.67 -4.69
C PHE A 70 -6.22 2.60 -3.37
N ASN A 71 -5.52 2.42 -2.25
CA ASN A 71 -6.18 2.27 -0.95
C ASN A 71 -6.98 3.51 -0.53
N PRO A 72 -6.44 4.75 -0.58
CA PRO A 72 -7.21 5.93 -0.20
C PRO A 72 -8.40 6.19 -1.13
N ILE A 73 -8.24 5.97 -2.44
CA ILE A 73 -9.36 6.08 -3.39
C ILE A 73 -10.44 5.05 -3.04
N SER A 74 -10.05 3.79 -2.84
CA SER A 74 -10.95 2.69 -2.48
C SER A 74 -11.70 2.97 -1.17
N ALA A 75 -11.01 3.52 -0.17
CA ALA A 75 -11.59 3.88 1.12
C ALA A 75 -12.67 4.98 0.98
N LEU A 76 -12.39 6.05 0.23
CA LEU A 76 -13.33 7.17 0.06
C LEU A 76 -14.52 6.82 -0.84
N THR A 77 -14.32 6.01 -1.88
CA THR A 77 -15.35 5.73 -2.89
C THR A 77 -16.07 4.41 -2.68
N HIS A 78 -15.68 3.63 -1.66
CA HIS A 78 -16.15 2.26 -1.45
C HIS A 78 -16.04 1.34 -2.68
N SER A 79 -15.08 1.64 -3.57
CA SER A 79 -14.91 0.96 -4.85
C SER A 79 -13.78 -0.06 -4.80
N THR A 80 -13.87 -1.08 -5.66
CA THR A 80 -12.84 -2.12 -5.81
C THR A 80 -11.69 -1.67 -6.72
N LEU A 81 -10.57 -2.39 -6.72
CA LEU A 81 -9.44 -2.10 -7.62
C LEU A 81 -9.88 -2.05 -9.10
N GLU A 82 -10.66 -3.03 -9.55
CA GLU A 82 -11.23 -3.05 -10.90
C GLU A 82 -12.08 -1.81 -11.20
N ASP A 83 -12.96 -1.41 -10.27
CA ASP A 83 -13.82 -0.24 -10.45
C ASP A 83 -12.97 1.04 -10.59
N ILE A 84 -11.94 1.21 -9.75
CA ILE A 84 -11.02 2.36 -9.77
C ILE A 84 -10.23 2.43 -11.07
N CYS A 85 -9.72 1.30 -11.56
CA CYS A 85 -8.91 1.23 -12.77
C CYS A 85 -9.72 1.45 -14.06
N ARG A 86 -11.02 1.10 -14.06
CA ARG A 86 -11.90 1.22 -15.22
C ARG A 86 -12.68 2.53 -15.29
N PHE A 87 -12.95 3.16 -14.15
CA PHE A 87 -13.58 4.48 -14.17
C PHE A 87 -12.55 5.57 -14.53
N GLN A 88 -12.79 6.25 -15.65
CA GLN A 88 -11.78 7.12 -16.29
C GLN A 88 -11.22 8.19 -15.35
N LEU A 89 -12.07 8.84 -14.53
CA LEU A 89 -11.63 9.92 -13.64
C LEU A 89 -10.74 9.39 -12.50
N SER A 90 -11.10 8.26 -11.89
CA SER A 90 -10.27 7.66 -10.83
C SER A 90 -8.98 7.05 -11.38
N ARG A 91 -9.00 6.56 -12.63
CA ARG A 91 -7.80 6.13 -13.32
C ARG A 91 -6.84 7.30 -13.55
N GLN A 92 -7.34 8.45 -14.03
CA GLN A 92 -6.53 9.66 -14.22
C GLN A 92 -5.93 10.16 -12.90
N LEU A 93 -6.72 10.17 -11.83
CA LEU A 93 -6.22 10.49 -10.49
C LEU A 93 -5.13 9.50 -10.04
N SER A 94 -5.33 8.19 -10.28
CA SER A 94 -4.34 7.17 -9.95
C SER A 94 -3.01 7.42 -10.66
N VAL A 95 -3.05 7.74 -11.95
CA VAL A 95 -1.85 8.10 -12.75
C VAL A 95 -1.15 9.34 -12.15
N ALA A 96 -1.91 10.38 -11.79
CA ALA A 96 -1.34 11.60 -11.21
C ALA A 96 -0.66 11.33 -9.86
N MET A 97 -1.33 10.62 -8.95
CA MET A 97 -0.78 10.23 -7.65
C MET A 97 0.46 9.33 -7.80
N MET A 98 0.42 8.37 -8.73
CA MET A 98 1.57 7.50 -9.01
C MET A 98 2.75 8.30 -9.58
N THR A 99 2.49 9.31 -10.41
CA THR A 99 3.54 10.19 -10.94
C THR A 99 4.20 10.97 -9.82
N GLU A 100 3.42 11.60 -8.94
CA GLU A 100 3.89 12.36 -7.78
C GLU A 100 4.74 11.48 -6.84
N ALA A 101 4.24 10.31 -6.45
CA ALA A 101 4.96 9.40 -5.58
C ALA A 101 6.25 8.87 -6.21
N LYS A 102 6.25 8.61 -7.53
CA LYS A 102 7.45 8.20 -8.26
C LYS A 102 8.52 9.29 -8.21
N MET A 103 8.15 10.55 -8.44
CA MET A 103 9.09 11.67 -8.37
C MET A 103 9.75 11.80 -6.99
N VAL A 104 8.98 11.68 -5.90
CA VAL A 104 9.51 11.69 -4.53
C VAL A 104 10.46 10.50 -4.30
N GLY A 105 10.03 9.29 -4.69
CA GLY A 105 10.85 8.08 -4.53
C GLY A 105 12.16 8.15 -5.31
N GLU A 106 12.14 8.56 -6.57
CA GLU A 106 13.33 8.71 -7.41
C GLU A 106 14.27 9.80 -6.86
N ARG A 107 13.73 10.90 -6.32
CA ARG A 107 14.53 11.94 -5.66
C ARG A 107 15.26 11.42 -4.42
N LEU A 108 14.75 10.37 -3.79
CA LEU A 108 15.36 9.67 -2.64
C LEU A 108 16.17 8.42 -3.04
N GLY A 109 16.39 8.20 -4.34
CA GLY A 109 17.21 7.12 -4.86
C GLY A 109 16.50 5.79 -5.10
N ALA A 110 15.16 5.76 -5.10
CA ALA A 110 14.41 4.56 -5.46
C ALA A 110 14.32 4.39 -6.99
N HIS A 111 14.22 3.14 -7.44
CA HIS A 111 14.17 2.76 -8.84
C HIS A 111 12.90 1.98 -9.17
N PHE A 112 12.01 2.58 -9.95
CA PHE A 112 10.76 1.97 -10.38
C PHE A 112 10.97 1.17 -11.67
N ARG A 113 11.28 -0.12 -11.53
CA ARG A 113 11.49 -1.05 -12.67
C ARG A 113 10.20 -1.47 -13.38
N VAL A 114 9.05 -1.13 -12.81
CA VAL A 114 7.72 -1.49 -13.33
C VAL A 114 7.08 -0.25 -13.95
N GLU A 115 6.73 -0.36 -15.22
CA GLU A 115 5.97 0.68 -15.93
C GLU A 115 4.62 0.95 -15.27
N MET A 116 4.20 2.21 -15.25
CA MET A 116 2.98 2.65 -14.57
C MET A 116 1.73 1.95 -15.12
N GLU A 117 1.57 1.93 -16.44
CA GLU A 117 0.50 1.18 -17.12
C GLU A 117 0.47 -0.29 -16.72
N ARG A 118 1.63 -0.93 -16.61
CA ARG A 118 1.72 -2.33 -16.18
C ARG A 118 1.32 -2.48 -14.72
N ARG A 119 1.67 -1.53 -13.85
CA ARG A 119 1.26 -1.53 -12.44
C ARG A 119 -0.25 -1.34 -12.28
N ILE A 120 -0.85 -0.44 -13.05
CA ILE A 120 -2.30 -0.20 -13.06
C ILE A 120 -3.04 -1.41 -13.64
N ALA A 121 -2.58 -1.97 -14.76
CA ALA A 121 -3.16 -3.19 -15.32
C ALA A 121 -3.06 -4.37 -14.35
N GLY A 122 -1.96 -4.48 -13.60
CA GLY A 122 -1.80 -5.45 -12.53
C GLY A 122 -2.82 -5.26 -11.40
N ALA A 123 -3.14 -4.03 -11.02
CA ALA A 123 -4.19 -3.74 -10.02
C ALA A 123 -5.59 -4.08 -10.55
N GLU A 124 -5.88 -3.78 -11.81
CA GLU A 124 -7.15 -4.14 -12.47
C GLU A 124 -7.32 -5.67 -12.53
N ALA A 125 -6.26 -6.41 -12.86
CA ALA A 125 -6.29 -7.86 -13.00
C ALA A 125 -6.55 -8.61 -11.67
N VAL A 126 -6.36 -7.96 -10.53
CA VAL A 126 -6.79 -8.50 -9.21
C VAL A 126 -8.32 -8.59 -9.14
N GLY A 127 -9.05 -7.79 -9.94
CA GLY A 127 -10.50 -7.84 -10.07
C GLY A 127 -11.23 -7.05 -8.98
N ARG A 128 -12.42 -7.52 -8.61
CA ARG A 128 -13.33 -6.91 -7.61
C ARG A 128 -12.83 -7.01 -6.16
N HIS A 129 -11.56 -6.74 -5.93
CA HIS A 129 -10.93 -6.78 -4.63
C HIS A 129 -11.08 -5.43 -3.90
N LYS A 130 -11.52 -5.48 -2.65
CA LYS A 130 -11.53 -4.34 -1.73
C LYS A 130 -10.16 -4.23 -1.05
N THR A 131 -9.55 -3.07 -1.12
CA THR A 131 -8.28 -2.81 -0.43
C THR A 131 -8.42 -2.99 1.08
N SER A 132 -7.32 -3.23 1.80
CA SER A 132 -7.34 -3.37 3.26
C SER A 132 -7.92 -2.14 3.95
N MET A 133 -7.56 -0.94 3.49
CA MET A 133 -8.07 0.31 4.05
C MET A 133 -9.59 0.44 3.90
N LEU A 134 -10.17 0.03 2.78
CA LEU A 134 -11.64 -0.02 2.64
C LEU A 134 -12.27 -1.04 3.62
N GLN A 135 -11.62 -2.18 3.84
CA GLN A 135 -12.10 -3.16 4.83
C GLN A 135 -12.05 -2.60 6.25
N ASP A 136 -11.05 -1.79 6.58
CA ASP A 136 -10.93 -1.09 7.86
C ASP A 136 -12.04 -0.04 8.03
N VAL A 137 -12.32 0.76 6.98
CA VAL A 137 -13.47 1.68 6.95
C VAL A 137 -14.79 0.95 7.19
N GLU A 138 -15.02 -0.17 6.50
CA GLU A 138 -16.23 -0.99 6.66
C GLU A 138 -16.34 -1.68 8.02
N SER A 139 -15.22 -1.78 8.75
CA SER A 139 -15.13 -2.39 10.08
C SER A 139 -15.02 -1.37 11.21
N GLY A 140 -15.01 -0.06 10.89
CA GLY A 140 -14.82 1.01 11.87
C GLY A 140 -13.46 0.96 12.59
N LYS A 141 -12.41 0.54 11.89
CA LYS A 141 -11.04 0.46 12.43
C LYS A 141 -10.20 1.68 12.05
N PRO A 142 -9.19 2.03 12.87
CA PRO A 142 -8.19 3.03 12.48
C PRO A 142 -7.50 2.65 11.16
N LEU A 143 -7.23 3.65 10.34
CA LEU A 143 -6.63 3.50 9.01
C LEU A 143 -5.10 3.67 9.09
N GLU A 144 -4.37 2.88 8.29
CA GLU A 144 -2.90 3.00 8.15
C GLU A 144 -2.49 4.19 7.25
N ILE A 145 -3.04 5.39 7.48
CA ILE A 145 -2.83 6.54 6.60
C ILE A 145 -1.47 7.21 6.81
N GLU A 146 -1.03 7.36 8.05
CA GLU A 146 0.21 8.06 8.43
C GLU A 146 1.45 7.36 7.88
N GLY A 147 1.55 6.04 8.05
CA GLY A 147 2.69 5.24 7.57
C GLY A 147 2.73 5.05 6.05
N MET A 148 1.72 5.51 5.32
CA MET A 148 1.66 5.42 3.86
C MET A 148 1.64 6.80 3.21
N LEU A 149 0.49 7.49 3.23
CA LEU A 149 0.32 8.75 2.52
C LEU A 149 0.94 9.92 3.28
N GLY A 150 0.78 9.93 4.62
CA GLY A 150 1.40 10.94 5.49
C GLY A 150 2.92 10.97 5.35
N ALA A 151 3.56 9.80 5.46
CA ALA A 151 5.00 9.65 5.27
C ALA A 151 5.48 10.16 3.91
N VAL A 152 4.77 9.86 2.81
CA VAL A 152 5.18 10.33 1.48
C VAL A 152 4.98 11.84 1.30
N VAL A 153 3.94 12.41 1.91
CA VAL A 153 3.73 13.87 1.93
C VAL A 153 4.84 14.58 2.71
N GLU A 154 5.26 14.05 3.85
CA GLU A 154 6.41 14.57 4.62
C GLU A 154 7.71 14.47 3.80
N LEU A 155 7.96 13.33 3.15
CA LEU A 155 9.14 13.15 2.29
C LEU A 155 9.12 14.10 1.09
N ALA A 156 7.95 14.43 0.56
CA ALA A 156 7.80 15.42 -0.51
C ALA A 156 8.22 16.82 -0.04
N GLU A 157 7.86 17.21 1.19
CA GLU A 157 8.30 18.47 1.81
C GLU A 157 9.82 18.54 1.95
N MET A 158 10.42 17.46 2.47
CA MET A 158 11.88 17.38 2.64
C MET A 158 12.63 17.45 1.31
N THR A 159 12.01 17.00 0.22
CA THR A 159 12.63 16.93 -1.11
C THR A 159 12.29 18.13 -2.00
N GLY A 160 11.33 18.97 -1.59
CA GLY A 160 10.81 20.09 -2.37
C GLY A 160 9.99 19.67 -3.60
N ILE A 161 9.46 18.44 -3.60
CA ILE A 161 8.63 17.92 -4.70
C ILE A 161 7.17 18.26 -4.41
N GLU A 162 6.50 18.90 -5.38
CA GLU A 162 5.07 19.18 -5.30
C GLU A 162 4.25 17.90 -5.51
N VAL A 163 3.35 17.62 -4.57
CA VAL A 163 2.49 16.42 -4.56
C VAL A 163 1.01 16.78 -4.26
N PRO A 164 0.39 17.65 -5.07
CA PRO A 164 -0.95 18.17 -4.79
C PRO A 164 -2.03 17.10 -4.70
N ASN A 165 -1.98 16.04 -5.53
CA ASN A 165 -2.97 14.97 -5.48
C ASN A 165 -2.79 14.11 -4.22
N LEU A 166 -1.55 13.76 -3.86
CA LEU A 166 -1.28 13.04 -2.61
C LEU A 166 -1.73 13.85 -1.39
N ARG A 167 -1.46 15.16 -1.35
CA ARG A 167 -1.92 16.05 -0.27
C ARG A 167 -3.43 16.13 -0.15
N ALA A 168 -4.13 16.25 -1.27
CA ALA A 168 -5.60 16.31 -1.29
C ALA A 168 -6.20 15.00 -0.73
N LEU A 169 -5.70 13.85 -1.17
CA LEU A 169 -6.18 12.56 -0.70
C LEU A 169 -5.80 12.33 0.77
N TYR A 170 -4.60 12.75 1.19
CA TYR A 170 -4.18 12.68 2.58
C TYR A 170 -5.12 13.48 3.49
N ALA A 171 -5.43 14.73 3.14
CA ALA A 171 -6.34 15.56 3.92
C ALA A 171 -7.73 14.90 4.08
N CYS A 172 -8.30 14.37 2.99
CA CYS A 172 -9.62 13.74 3.02
C CYS A 172 -9.62 12.43 3.83
N VAL A 173 -8.62 11.57 3.64
CA VAL A 173 -8.57 10.27 4.32
C VAL A 173 -8.18 10.39 5.79
N SER A 174 -7.32 11.33 6.15
CA SER A 174 -7.02 11.61 7.57
C SER A 174 -8.25 12.14 8.31
N LEU A 175 -9.11 12.93 7.65
CA LEU A 175 -10.39 13.32 8.24
C LEU A 175 -11.34 12.13 8.39
N LEU A 176 -11.43 11.26 7.38
CA LEU A 176 -12.20 10.02 7.46
C LEU A 176 -11.74 9.14 8.63
N ASP A 177 -10.43 8.93 8.78
CA ASP A 177 -9.85 8.15 9.88
C ASP A 177 -10.21 8.74 11.25
N ARG A 178 -10.07 10.06 11.39
CA ARG A 178 -10.48 10.78 12.59
C ARG A 178 -11.95 10.56 12.92
N THR A 179 -12.84 10.67 11.92
CA THR A 179 -14.28 10.43 12.10
C THR A 179 -14.55 9.01 12.56
N ILE A 180 -13.94 8.01 11.92
CA ILE A 180 -14.07 6.60 12.31
C ILE A 180 -13.63 6.39 13.76
N CYS A 181 -12.47 6.91 14.15
CA CYS A 181 -11.92 6.73 15.48
C CYS A 181 -12.70 7.47 16.57
N GLN A 182 -13.17 8.70 16.30
CA GLN A 182 -13.85 9.54 17.30
C GLN A 182 -15.32 9.16 17.47
N GLU A 183 -16.00 8.82 16.39
CA GLU A 183 -17.43 8.52 16.40
C GLU A 183 -17.70 7.01 16.49
N GLY A 184 -16.67 6.16 16.34
CA GLY A 184 -16.81 4.71 16.36
C GLY A 184 -17.66 4.17 15.20
N VAL A 185 -17.64 4.86 14.06
CA VAL A 185 -18.51 4.56 12.92
C VAL A 185 -17.86 3.58 11.95
N ALA A 186 -18.64 2.59 11.51
CA ALA A 186 -18.32 1.76 10.37
C ALA A 186 -19.14 2.26 9.17
N ILE A 187 -18.47 2.63 8.08
CA ILE A 187 -19.14 3.15 6.88
C ILE A 187 -19.16 2.05 5.85
N ARG A 188 -20.35 1.68 5.38
CA ARG A 188 -20.51 0.66 4.33
C ARG A 188 -21.43 1.18 3.25
N GLY A 189 -20.98 1.13 2.00
CA GLY A 189 -21.84 1.34 0.86
C GLY A 189 -22.94 0.28 0.85
N THR A 190 -24.17 0.65 1.20
CA THR A 190 -25.31 -0.27 1.20
C THR A 190 -25.73 -0.54 -0.24
N ARG A 191 -25.80 -1.81 -0.61
CA ARG A 191 -26.76 -2.25 -1.63
C ARG A 191 -27.95 -2.80 -0.85
N GLU A 192 -28.90 -1.94 -0.50
CA GLU A 192 -30.24 -2.47 -0.29
C GLU A 192 -30.65 -3.11 -1.62
N LYS A 193 -31.04 -4.39 -1.56
CA LYS A 193 -31.57 -5.12 -2.71
C LYS A 193 -33.00 -4.67 -3.00
#